data_AF-A0A2H0RPK6-F1
#
_entry.id   AF-A0A2H0RPK6-F1
#
_cell.length_a   1.000
_cell.length_b   1.000
_cell.length_c   1.000
_cell.angle_alpha   90.00
_cell.angle_beta   90.00
_cell.angle_gamma   90.00
#
_symmetry.space_group_name_H-M   'P 1'
#
loop_
_entity.id
_entity.type
_entity.pdbx_description
1 polymer ?
#
loop_
_entity_poly.entity_id
_entity_poly.type
_entity_poly.pdbx_seq_one_letter_code
_entity_poly.pdbx_strand_id
1 'polypeptide(L)'
;MIKVAIIRYPADVRRCMKDCLLGIFYKKTDLIDFFRNECGCTNSDMRGIEPSLTKSQIVDALYENLNKRDESGNLQLHTIIQNIIRWSDFESYWFKNGSLNPEEAKKDIERLKKMIGEKTKEDEHVRELNRRKADIEAQRLKKL
;
A
#
# COMPACT_ATOMS: atom_id res chain seq x y z
N MET A 1 19.27 -6.74 15.92
CA MET A 1 17.95 -6.72 15.26
C MET A 1 17.61 -5.28 14.90
N ILE A 2 17.63 -4.95 13.61
CA ILE A 2 17.20 -3.63 13.13
C ILE A 2 15.69 -3.57 13.33
N LYS A 3 15.21 -2.73 14.24
CA LYS A 3 13.78 -2.39 14.33
C LYS A 3 13.44 -1.64 13.06
N VAL A 4 12.95 -2.36 12.04
CA VAL A 4 12.30 -1.73 10.89
C VAL A 4 11.14 -0.93 11.47
N ALA A 5 11.15 0.39 11.29
CA ALA A 5 10.07 1.23 11.73
C ALA A 5 8.76 0.69 11.13
N ILE A 6 7.78 0.37 11.97
CA ILE A 6 6.48 -0.16 11.55
C ILE A 6 5.79 0.94 10.74
N ILE A 7 5.85 0.85 9.41
CA ILE A 7 5.19 1.80 8.51
C ILE A 7 3.69 1.51 8.51
N ARG A 8 2.93 2.10 9.44
CA ARG A 8 1.46 2.03 9.39
C ARG A 8 0.92 3.02 8.37
N TYR A 9 0.32 2.53 7.29
CA TYR A 9 -0.34 3.39 6.29
C TYR A 9 -1.66 3.97 6.83
N PRO A 10 -1.84 5.31 6.80
CA PRO A 10 -3.09 5.96 7.16
C PRO A 10 -4.28 5.46 6.34
N ALA A 11 -5.50 5.64 6.87
CA ALA A 11 -6.73 5.25 6.20
C ALA A 11 -6.87 5.89 4.80
N ASP A 12 -6.46 7.15 4.66
CA ASP A 12 -6.52 7.87 3.38
C ASP A 12 -5.61 7.27 2.32
N VAL A 13 -4.42 6.80 2.71
CA VAL A 13 -3.50 6.09 1.79
C VAL A 13 -4.12 4.77 1.35
N ARG A 14 -4.73 4.01 2.27
CA ARG A 14 -5.40 2.75 1.95
C ARG A 14 -6.61 2.93 1.05
N ARG A 15 -7.36 4.02 1.26
CA ARG A 15 -8.48 4.41 0.39
C ARG A 15 -7.98 4.77 -1.01
N CYS A 16 -6.98 5.64 -1.12
CA CYS A 16 -6.39 6.00 -2.41
C CYS A 16 -5.79 4.78 -3.14
N MET A 17 -5.17 3.86 -2.40
CA MET A 17 -4.67 2.59 -2.94
C MET A 17 -5.81 1.71 -3.48
N LYS A 18 -6.94 1.64 -2.77
CA LYS A 18 -8.13 0.92 -3.23
C LYS A 18 -8.69 1.55 -4.52
N ASP A 19 -8.78 2.88 -4.56
CA ASP A 19 -9.25 3.60 -5.76
C ASP A 19 -8.35 3.27 -6.97
N CYS A 20 -7.02 3.27 -6.78
CA CYS A 20 -6.06 2.84 -7.83
C CYS A 20 -6.33 1.40 -8.30
N LEU A 21 -6.46 0.44 -7.39
CA LEU A 21 -6.71 -0.96 -7.74
C LEU A 21 -8.00 -1.14 -8.54
N LEU A 22 -9.06 -0.41 -8.16
CA LEU A 22 -10.34 -0.45 -8.87
C LEU A 22 -10.27 0.22 -10.25
N GLY A 23 -9.43 1.26 -10.40
CA GLY A 23 -9.18 1.96 -11.66
C GLY A 23 -8.22 1.23 -12.62
N ILE A 24 -7.37 0.34 -12.11
CA ILE A 24 -6.43 -0.46 -12.91
C ILE A 24 -7.06 -1.79 -13.36
N PHE A 25 -7.78 -2.47 -12.46
CA PHE A 25 -8.25 -3.83 -12.72
C PHE A 25 -9.73 -3.85 -13.09
N TYR A 26 -10.01 -4.22 -14.34
CA TYR A 26 -11.40 -4.47 -14.76
C TYR A 26 -11.92 -5.81 -14.23
N LYS A 27 -11.18 -6.91 -14.48
CA LYS A 27 -11.57 -8.26 -14.07
C LYS A 27 -11.18 -8.54 -12.63
N LYS A 28 -12.04 -9.29 -11.93
CA LYS A 28 -11.78 -9.75 -10.55
C LYS A 28 -10.62 -10.75 -10.50
N THR A 29 -10.51 -11.62 -11.52
CA THR A 29 -9.43 -12.61 -11.62
C THR A 29 -8.07 -11.94 -11.69
N ASP A 30 -7.93 -10.93 -12.55
CA ASP A 30 -6.67 -10.21 -12.75
C ASP A 30 -6.23 -9.49 -11.46
N LEU A 31 -7.20 -8.93 -10.70
CA LEU A 31 -6.95 -8.34 -9.38
C LEU A 31 -6.48 -9.39 -8.35
N ILE A 32 -7.11 -10.56 -8.31
CA ILE A 32 -6.74 -11.65 -7.41
C ILE A 32 -5.35 -12.19 -7.77
N ASP A 33 -5.09 -12.38 -9.06
CA ASP A 33 -3.81 -12.86 -9.58
C ASP A 33 -2.70 -11.85 -9.31
N PHE A 34 -2.97 -10.55 -9.47
CA PHE A 34 -2.04 -9.49 -9.07
C PHE A 34 -1.65 -9.61 -7.60
N PHE A 35 -2.60 -9.78 -6.69
CA PHE A 35 -2.28 -9.93 -5.27
C PHE A 35 -1.41 -11.15 -4.99
N ARG A 36 -1.70 -12.28 -5.61
CA ARG A 36 -0.97 -13.54 -5.39
C ARG A 36 0.42 -13.52 -6.01
N ASN A 37 0.50 -13.17 -7.29
CA ASN A 37 1.67 -13.40 -8.11
C ASN A 37 2.61 -12.20 -8.10
N GLU A 38 2.07 -10.98 -8.15
CA GLU A 38 2.89 -9.76 -8.23
C GLU A 38 3.19 -9.17 -6.85
N CYS A 39 2.26 -9.32 -5.89
CA CYS A 39 2.42 -8.76 -4.54
C CYS A 39 2.84 -9.78 -3.48
N GLY A 40 2.90 -11.07 -3.82
CA GLY A 40 3.30 -12.13 -2.88
C GLY A 40 2.35 -12.32 -1.71
N CYS A 41 1.05 -12.06 -1.91
CA CYS A 41 0.03 -12.34 -0.89
C CYS A 41 -0.08 -13.85 -0.69
N THR A 42 0.08 -14.28 0.55
CA THR A 42 0.02 -15.66 0.98
C THR A 42 -1.42 -16.19 1.02
N ASN A 43 -1.60 -17.50 1.13
CA ASN A 43 -2.93 -18.09 1.28
C ASN A 43 -3.70 -17.57 2.50
N SER A 44 -3.00 -17.20 3.57
CA SER A 44 -3.61 -16.57 4.75
C SER A 44 -4.14 -15.17 4.45
N ASP A 45 -3.44 -14.39 3.62
CA ASP A 45 -3.87 -13.05 3.21
C ASP A 45 -5.10 -13.13 2.28
N MET A 46 -5.15 -14.18 1.46
CA MET A 46 -6.21 -14.43 0.49
C MET A 46 -7.40 -15.21 1.05
N ARG A 47 -7.44 -15.47 2.36
CA ARG A 47 -8.49 -16.29 2.99
C ARG A 47 -9.88 -15.68 2.79
N GLY A 48 -10.79 -16.45 2.20
CA GLY A 48 -12.18 -16.01 1.95
C GLY A 48 -12.33 -15.03 0.77
N ILE A 49 -11.25 -14.77 0.03
CA ILE A 49 -11.29 -13.97 -1.21
C ILE A 49 -11.64 -14.90 -2.36
N GLU A 50 -12.88 -14.78 -2.84
CA GLU A 50 -13.45 -15.59 -3.92
C GLU A 50 -13.95 -14.71 -5.08
N PRO A 51 -14.00 -15.23 -6.33
CA PRO A 51 -14.50 -14.47 -7.49
C PRO A 51 -15.97 -14.02 -7.39
N SER A 52 -16.75 -14.60 -6.48
CA SER A 52 -18.13 -14.19 -6.19
C SER A 52 -18.19 -12.78 -5.59
N LEU A 53 -17.17 -12.36 -4.83
CA LEU A 53 -17.07 -11.02 -4.24
C LEU A 53 -16.94 -9.93 -5.30
N THR A 54 -17.44 -8.73 -5.02
CA THR A 54 -17.15 -7.54 -5.85
C THR A 54 -15.68 -7.15 -5.73
N LYS A 55 -15.12 -6.43 -6.72
CA LYS A 55 -13.73 -5.94 -6.63
C LYS A 55 -13.46 -5.15 -5.35
N SER A 56 -14.41 -4.30 -4.95
CA SER A 56 -14.34 -3.53 -3.71
C SER A 56 -14.25 -4.45 -2.48
N GLN A 57 -15.12 -5.46 -2.39
CA GLN A 57 -15.11 -6.44 -1.31
C GLN A 57 -13.84 -7.29 -1.29
N ILE A 58 -13.26 -7.61 -2.45
CA ILE A 58 -11.98 -8.32 -2.55
C ILE A 58 -10.87 -7.50 -1.88
N VAL A 59 -10.77 -6.19 -2.18
CA VAL A 59 -9.76 -5.31 -1.57
C VAL A 59 -9.99 -5.16 -0.07
N ASP A 60 -11.24 -5.01 0.36
CA ASP A 60 -11.58 -4.88 1.78
C ASP A 60 -11.23 -6.14 2.58
N ALA A 61 -11.58 -7.32 2.06
CA ALA A 61 -11.24 -8.60 2.67
C ALA A 61 -9.72 -8.80 2.78
N LEU A 62 -8.95 -8.39 1.75
CA LEU A 62 -7.50 -8.40 1.81
C LEU A 62 -6.97 -7.50 2.94
N TYR A 63 -7.49 -6.28 3.06
CA TYR A 63 -7.08 -5.36 4.14
C TYR A 63 -7.38 -5.91 5.52
N GLU A 64 -8.55 -6.51 5.70
CA GLU A 64 -8.92 -7.17 6.95
C GLU A 64 -7.98 -8.31 7.31
N ASN A 65 -7.61 -9.15 6.34
CA ASN A 65 -6.68 -10.25 6.55
C ASN A 65 -5.25 -9.75 6.85
N LEU A 66 -4.76 -8.75 6.11
CA LEU A 66 -3.45 -8.15 6.36
C LEU A 66 -3.36 -7.50 7.75
N ASN A 67 -4.43 -6.84 8.20
CA ASN A 67 -4.49 -6.24 9.53
C ASN A 67 -4.38 -7.27 10.67
N LYS A 68 -4.74 -8.53 10.43
CA LYS A 68 -4.65 -9.63 11.41
C LYS A 68 -3.24 -10.22 11.52
N ARG A 69 -2.32 -9.92 10.60
CA ARG A 69 -0.93 -10.39 10.67
C ARG A 69 -0.15 -9.68 11.77
N ASP A 70 0.91 -10.35 12.22
CA ASP A 70 1.99 -9.68 12.94
C ASP A 70 2.53 -8.52 12.10
N GLU A 71 2.72 -7.36 12.74
CA GLU A 71 3.04 -6.08 12.08
C GLU A 71 1.97 -5.56 11.08
N SER A 72 0.74 -6.05 11.14
CA SER A 72 -0.40 -5.60 10.32
C SER A 72 -0.17 -5.69 8.80
N GLY A 73 0.68 -6.62 8.36
CA GLY A 73 0.92 -6.88 6.93
C GLY A 73 1.56 -5.71 6.18
N ASN A 74 2.30 -4.84 6.88
CA ASN A 74 2.87 -3.62 6.29
C ASN A 74 3.79 -3.90 5.10
N LEU A 75 4.51 -5.02 5.10
CA LEU A 75 5.35 -5.41 3.97
C LEU A 75 4.52 -5.68 2.71
N GLN A 76 3.45 -6.47 2.82
CA GLN A 76 2.54 -6.73 1.71
C GLN A 76 1.88 -5.44 1.21
N LEU A 77 1.40 -4.58 2.13
CA LEU A 77 0.86 -3.27 1.76
C LEU A 77 1.89 -2.41 1.02
N HIS A 78 3.15 -2.41 1.49
CA HIS A 78 4.23 -1.70 0.82
C HIS A 78 4.47 -2.22 -0.59
N THR A 79 4.53 -3.55 -0.78
CA THR A 79 4.70 -4.17 -2.10
C THR A 79 3.55 -3.81 -3.05
N ILE A 80 2.30 -3.86 -2.57
CA ILE A 80 1.12 -3.46 -3.35
C ILE A 80 1.25 -2.01 -3.82
N ILE A 81 1.59 -1.09 -2.92
CA ILE A 81 1.80 0.33 -3.24
C ILE A 81 2.89 0.50 -4.28
N GLN A 82 4.04 -0.19 -4.13
CA GLN A 82 5.15 -0.08 -5.08
C GLN A 82 4.75 -0.58 -6.47
N ASN A 83 4.01 -1.68 -6.56
CA ASN A 83 3.54 -2.21 -7.84
C ASN A 83 2.51 -1.28 -8.50
N ILE A 84 1.60 -0.68 -7.74
CA ILE A 84 0.64 0.32 -8.25
C ILE A 84 1.39 1.56 -8.77
N ILE A 85 2.35 2.09 -8.01
CA ILE A 85 3.11 3.29 -8.35
C ILE A 85 3.94 3.10 -9.62
N ARG A 86 4.41 1.88 -9.88
CA ARG A 86 5.17 1.49 -11.06
C ARG A 86 4.29 1.06 -12.23
N TRP A 87 2.97 1.01 -12.05
CA TRP A 87 2.05 0.58 -13.10
C TRP A 87 2.13 1.51 -14.32
N SER A 88 2.34 0.91 -15.49
CA SER A 88 2.52 1.63 -16.75
C SER A 88 1.66 1.10 -17.90
N ASP A 89 0.94 -0.02 -17.71
CA ASP A 89 0.08 -0.59 -18.75
C ASP A 89 -1.32 0.05 -18.73
N PHE A 90 -1.50 1.06 -19.58
CA PHE A 90 -2.79 1.71 -19.83
C PHE A 90 -3.34 1.39 -21.23
N GLU A 91 -2.74 0.39 -21.90
CA GLU A 91 -3.05 0.02 -23.28
C GLU A 91 -3.91 -1.25 -23.38
N SER A 92 -4.31 -1.81 -22.23
CA SER A 92 -5.18 -2.96 -22.16
C SER A 92 -6.51 -2.72 -22.88
N TYR A 93 -7.14 -3.82 -23.33
CA TYR A 93 -8.45 -3.79 -23.99
C TYR A 93 -9.50 -2.99 -23.20
N TRP A 94 -9.46 -3.05 -21.86
CA TRP A 94 -10.43 -2.40 -20.98
C TRP A 94 -10.29 -0.88 -20.92
N PHE A 95 -9.07 -0.35 -21.11
CA PHE A 95 -8.88 1.09 -21.27
C PHE A 95 -9.33 1.52 -22.68
N LYS A 96 -8.99 0.73 -23.70
CA LYS A 96 -9.33 1.03 -25.11
C LYS A 96 -10.83 1.03 -25.39
N ASN A 97 -11.59 0.14 -24.74
CA ASN A 97 -13.03 0.04 -24.92
C ASN A 97 -13.84 0.99 -24.02
N GLY A 98 -13.17 1.82 -23.20
CA GLY A 98 -13.82 2.78 -22.30
C GLY A 98 -14.40 2.21 -21.01
N SER A 99 -14.16 0.93 -20.70
CA SER A 99 -14.59 0.32 -19.43
C SER A 99 -13.75 0.80 -18.23
N LEU A 100 -12.52 1.23 -18.49
CA LEU A 100 -11.63 1.89 -17.55
C LEU A 100 -11.19 3.23 -18.15
N ASN A 101 -10.95 4.21 -17.28
CA ASN A 101 -10.48 5.53 -17.69
C ASN A 101 -8.96 5.64 -17.41
N PRO A 102 -8.10 5.70 -18.45
CA PRO A 102 -6.66 5.74 -18.25
C PRO A 102 -6.21 7.05 -17.60
N GLU A 103 -6.89 8.16 -17.87
CA GLU A 103 -6.53 9.48 -17.31
C GLU A 103 -6.88 9.56 -15.82
N GLU A 104 -8.01 8.99 -15.43
CA GLU A 104 -8.40 8.89 -14.02
C GLU A 104 -7.47 7.96 -13.25
N ALA A 105 -7.16 6.78 -13.80
CA ALA A 105 -6.23 5.85 -13.18
C ALA A 105 -4.82 6.46 -12.99
N LYS A 106 -4.29 7.17 -13.99
CA LYS A 106 -3.03 7.92 -13.86
C LYS A 106 -3.09 8.97 -12.76
N LYS A 107 -4.19 9.74 -12.68
CA LYS A 107 -4.40 10.77 -11.66
C LYS A 107 -4.41 10.18 -10.24
N ASP A 108 -5.08 9.05 -10.06
CA ASP A 108 -5.12 8.36 -8.77
C ASP A 108 -3.76 7.79 -8.37
N ILE A 109 -3.00 7.23 -9.32
CA ILE A 109 -1.63 6.76 -9.09
C ILE A 109 -0.72 7.94 -8.70
N GLU A 110 -0.81 9.08 -9.39
CA GLU A 110 -0.03 10.28 -9.04
C GLU A 110 -0.40 10.84 -7.66
N ARG A 111 -1.69 10.79 -7.29
CA ARG A 111 -2.14 11.14 -5.95
C ARG A 111 -1.52 10.21 -4.91
N LEU A 112 -1.52 8.90 -5.16
CA LEU A 112 -0.91 7.91 -4.27
C LEU A 112 0.60 8.16 -4.14
N LYS A 113 1.31 8.42 -5.24
CA LYS A 113 2.75 8.78 -5.22
C LYS A 113 3.03 9.97 -4.32
N LYS A 114 2.24 11.04 -4.42
CA LYS A 114 2.39 12.24 -3.58
C LYS A 114 2.21 11.91 -2.10
N MET A 115 1.16 11.18 -1.75
CA MET A 115 0.90 10.76 -0.37
C MET A 115 2.04 9.93 0.23
N ILE A 116 2.63 9.03 -0.56
CA ILE A 116 3.78 8.21 -0.12
C ILE A 116 5.04 9.05 0.00
N GLY A 117 5.27 9.98 -0.93
CA GLY A 117 6.40 10.91 -0.90
C GLY A 117 6.36 11.87 0.30
N GLU A 118 5.19 12.43 0.61
CA GLU A 118 4.95 13.26 1.80
C GLU A 118 5.20 12.46 3.08
N LYS A 119 4.66 11.24 3.16
CA LYS A 119 4.86 10.37 4.31
C LYS A 119 6.33 10.01 4.53
N THR A 120 7.09 9.77 3.47
CA THR A 120 8.52 9.45 3.58
C THR A 120 9.29 10.61 4.21
N LYS A 121 8.99 11.84 3.80
CA LYS A 121 9.60 13.05 4.38
C LYS A 121 9.22 13.26 5.85
N GLU A 122 7.96 13.02 6.20
CA GLU A 122 7.48 13.12 7.58
C GLU A 122 8.14 12.06 8.48
N ASP A 123 8.24 10.82 8.02
CA ASP A 123 8.91 9.73 8.73
C ASP A 123 10.41 10.04 8.95
N GLU A 124 11.09 10.61 7.95
CA GLU A 124 12.47 11.07 8.08
C GLU A 124 12.61 12.18 9.14
N HIS A 125 11.71 13.16 9.13
CA HIS A 125 11.71 14.25 10.11
C HIS A 125 11.49 13.73 11.54
N VAL A 126 10.55 12.82 11.74
CA VAL A 126 10.27 12.19 13.05
C VAL A 126 11.47 11.37 13.52
N ARG A 127 12.14 10.61 12.63
CA ARG A 127 13.35 9.86 12.97
C ARG A 127 14.48 10.77 13.43
N GLU A 128 14.67 11.90 12.75
CA GLU A 128 15.68 12.89 13.11
C GLU A 128 15.40 13.53 14.48
N LEU A 129 14.15 13.92 14.75
CA LEU A 129 13.75 14.45 16.06
C LEU A 129 13.97 13.42 17.19
N ASN A 130 13.64 12.16 16.94
CA ASN A 130 13.85 11.09 17.92
C ASN A 130 15.33 10.80 18.17
N ARG A 131 16.18 10.86 17.15
CA ARG A 131 17.64 10.77 17.30
C ARG A 131 18.17 11.89 18.17
N ARG A 132 17.80 13.15 17.89
CA ARG A 132 18.20 14.31 18.70
C ARG A 132 17.78 14.19 20.16
N LYS A 133 16.56 13.71 20.43
CA LYS A 133 16.08 13.47 21.79
C LYS A 133 16.90 12.38 22.49
N ALA A 134 17.20 11.28 21.81
CA ALA A 134 18.02 10.20 22.36
C ALA A 134 19.46 10.68 22.65
N ASP A 135 20.04 11.51 21.79
CA ASP A 135 21.38 12.07 21.98
C ASP A 135 21.43 13.04 23.18
N ILE A 136 20.41 13.90 23.33
CA ILE A 136 20.29 14.80 24.49
C ILE A 136 20.18 13.99 25.79
N GLU A 137 19.37 12.93 25.79
CA GLU A 137 19.20 12.08 26.97
C GLU A 137 20.47 11.30 27.31
N ALA A 138 21.15 10.74 26.30
CA ALA A 138 22.44 10.08 26.48
C ALA A 138 23.52 11.04 27.00
N GLN A 139 23.51 12.30 26.57
CA GLN A 139 24.41 13.33 27.10
C GLN A 139 24.09 13.72 28.55
N ARG A 140 22.81 13.74 28.94
CA ARG A 140 22.40 13.97 30.33
C ARG A 140 22.85 12.83 31.25
N LEU A 141 22.65 11.58 30.83
CA LEU A 141 23.07 10.39 31.57
C LEU A 141 24.60 10.30 31.75
N LYS A 142 25.39 10.81 30.79
CA LYS A 142 26.87 10.85 30.90
C LYS A 142 27.41 11.95 31.83
N LYS A 143 26.57 12.90 32.24
CA LYS A 143 26.94 14.00 33.13
C LYS A 143 26.51 13.77 34.59
N LEU A 144 25.84 12.66 34.87
CA LEU A 144 25.55 12.12 36.20
C LEU A 144 26.63 11.11 36.59
#